data_AF-A0A662TDR6-F1
#
_entry.id   AF-A0A662TDR6-F1
#
_cell.length_a   1.000
_cell.length_b   1.000
_cell.length_c   1.000
_cell.angle_alpha   90.00
_cell.angle_beta   90.00
_cell.angle_gamma   90.00
#
_symmetry.space_group_name_H-M   'P 1'
#
loop_
_entity.id
_entity.type
_entity.pdbx_description
1 polymer ?
#
loop_
_entity_poly.entity_id
_entity_poly.type
_entity_poly.pdbx_seq_one_letter_code
_entity_poly.pdbx_strand_id
1 'polypeptide(L)'
;MRMGRNSKLIIAGDPIVQVGLGENPASIIREVISGEEKAVIVDLGLKDIVRPGAKRALRLALEMRLLKRELNKIEKSILETIKLRVPDVDVITIVEFIEEKREQGIQEENVPDALILVKEGMLGRLIGRMGERIMSIEKETGFKLRAIEFTLNLANIIVAIHPTGWIRKHIRDVDFVGSDIQVTVSREGIGGFMGREGRFVKFVDAVMRKLMNVGVRVTRERR
;
A
#
# COMPACT_ATOMS: atom_id res chain seq x y z
N MET A 1 15.56 -1.13 -34.17
CA MET A 1 16.56 -2.02 -33.54
C MET A 1 17.00 -3.06 -34.57
N ARG A 2 18.30 -3.27 -34.82
CA ARG A 2 18.78 -4.39 -35.67
C ARG A 2 19.20 -5.53 -34.76
N MET A 3 18.41 -6.59 -34.71
CA MET A 3 18.70 -7.82 -33.96
C MET A 3 19.33 -8.85 -34.90
N GLY A 4 20.42 -9.49 -34.47
CA GLY A 4 21.04 -10.60 -35.20
C GLY A 4 20.14 -11.85 -35.22
N ARG A 5 20.40 -12.78 -36.14
CA ARG A 5 19.71 -14.09 -36.15
C ARG A 5 19.95 -14.81 -34.81
N ASN A 6 18.92 -15.45 -34.25
CA ASN A 6 18.93 -16.12 -32.94
C ASN A 6 19.22 -15.24 -31.70
N SER A 7 19.05 -13.93 -31.78
CA SER A 7 19.15 -13.06 -30.59
C SER A 7 17.83 -13.03 -29.79
N LYS A 8 17.94 -12.91 -28.46
CA LYS A 8 16.81 -12.68 -27.54
C LYS A 8 16.87 -11.24 -27.04
N LEU A 9 15.73 -10.55 -27.00
CA LEU A 9 15.60 -9.23 -26.39
C LEU A 9 15.19 -9.41 -24.93
N ILE A 10 15.94 -8.79 -24.01
CA ILE A 10 15.60 -8.72 -22.59
C ILE A 10 15.30 -7.26 -22.28
N ILE A 11 14.12 -7.00 -21.72
CA ILE A 11 13.72 -5.70 -21.24
C ILE A 11 13.54 -5.80 -19.73
N ALA A 12 14.19 -4.92 -18.98
CA ALA A 12 14.05 -4.80 -17.54
C ALA A 12 13.59 -3.37 -17.23
N GLY A 13 12.54 -3.24 -16.44
CA GLY A 13 11.98 -1.95 -16.02
C GLY A 13 11.39 -2.06 -14.62
N ASP A 14 11.34 -0.94 -13.93
CA ASP A 14 10.77 -0.85 -12.58
C ASP A 14 9.49 -0.01 -12.63
N PRO A 15 8.30 -0.64 -12.57
CA PRO A 15 7.04 0.07 -12.67
C PRO A 15 6.64 0.81 -11.38
N ILE A 16 7.41 0.71 -10.30
CA ILE A 16 6.98 1.22 -8.98
C ILE A 16 7.88 2.37 -8.52
N VAL A 17 9.19 2.28 -8.76
CA VAL A 17 10.17 3.24 -8.21
C VAL A 17 10.61 4.26 -9.25
N GLN A 18 10.62 3.93 -10.53
CA GLN A 18 11.07 4.86 -11.59
C GLN A 18 10.01 5.89 -12.02
N VAL A 19 8.90 5.99 -11.30
CA VAL A 19 7.77 6.85 -11.66
C VAL A 19 8.06 8.32 -11.28
N GLY A 20 8.50 9.11 -12.26
CA GLY A 20 8.21 10.55 -12.32
C GLY A 20 6.75 10.81 -12.70
N LEU A 21 6.28 12.07 -12.60
CA LEU A 21 4.89 12.56 -12.75
C LEU A 21 4.19 12.30 -14.13
N GLY A 22 4.41 11.18 -14.81
CA GLY A 22 3.81 10.83 -16.10
C GLY A 22 3.48 9.34 -16.26
N GLU A 23 3.08 8.93 -17.47
CA GLU A 23 2.80 7.52 -17.78
C GLU A 23 4.04 6.65 -17.58
N ASN A 24 3.83 5.47 -17.02
CA ASN A 24 4.90 4.56 -16.65
C ASN A 24 5.39 3.77 -17.87
N PRO A 25 6.59 4.04 -18.40
CA PRO A 25 7.08 3.38 -19.62
C PRO A 25 7.22 1.87 -19.43
N ALA A 26 7.55 1.41 -18.21
CA ALA A 26 7.66 -0.01 -17.91
C ALA A 26 6.30 -0.71 -17.97
N SER A 27 5.22 -0.06 -17.53
CA SER A 27 3.86 -0.59 -17.64
C SER A 27 3.39 -0.66 -19.09
N ILE A 28 3.65 0.39 -19.89
CA ILE A 28 3.30 0.41 -21.33
C ILE A 28 4.02 -0.70 -22.07
N ILE A 29 5.34 -0.82 -21.87
CA ILE A 29 6.14 -1.87 -22.52
C ILE A 29 5.64 -3.26 -22.12
N ARG A 30 5.30 -3.46 -20.84
CA ARG A 30 4.73 -4.71 -20.35
C ARG A 30 3.41 -5.05 -21.04
N GLU A 31 2.52 -4.08 -21.21
CA GLU A 31 1.24 -4.27 -21.89
C GLU A 31 1.44 -4.69 -23.35
N VAL A 32 2.31 -3.98 -24.08
CA VAL A 32 2.65 -4.31 -25.47
C VAL A 32 3.22 -5.71 -25.59
N ILE A 33 4.17 -6.08 -24.72
CA ILE A 33 4.80 -7.41 -24.72
C ILE A 33 3.80 -8.51 -24.33
N SER A 34 2.79 -8.20 -23.51
CA SER A 34 1.78 -9.18 -23.09
C SER A 34 0.93 -9.67 -24.26
N GLY A 35 0.84 -8.91 -25.35
CA GLY A 35 0.15 -9.31 -26.59
C GLY A 35 0.99 -10.20 -27.51
N GLU A 36 2.29 -10.40 -27.25
CA GLU A 36 3.19 -11.14 -28.12
C GLU A 36 3.24 -12.64 -27.76
N GLU A 37 2.91 -13.52 -28.71
CA GLU A 37 2.79 -14.97 -28.47
C GLU A 37 4.07 -15.64 -27.94
N LYS A 38 5.24 -15.11 -28.30
CA LYS A 38 6.55 -15.67 -27.94
C LYS A 38 7.19 -14.97 -26.73
N ALA A 39 6.53 -13.98 -26.16
CA ALA A 39 7.06 -13.25 -25.03
C ALA A 39 6.90 -14.04 -23.72
N VAL A 40 7.90 -13.90 -22.85
CA VAL A 40 7.85 -14.41 -21.48
C VAL A 40 8.00 -13.21 -20.54
N ILE A 41 6.99 -13.00 -19.70
CA ILE A 41 6.99 -11.94 -18.69
C ILE A 41 7.28 -12.57 -17.34
N VAL A 42 8.29 -12.04 -16.66
CA VAL A 42 8.68 -12.46 -15.30
C VAL A 42 8.54 -11.27 -14.39
N ASP A 43 7.67 -11.41 -13.39
CA ASP A 43 7.46 -10.40 -12.36
C ASP A 43 8.35 -10.70 -11.17
N LEU A 44 9.20 -9.75 -10.83
CA LEU A 44 10.03 -9.79 -9.63
C LEU A 44 9.42 -8.87 -8.58
N GLY A 45 9.10 -9.44 -7.43
CA GLY A 45 8.56 -8.73 -6.29
C GLY A 45 9.64 -8.25 -5.31
N LEU A 46 9.19 -7.72 -4.17
CA LEU A 46 10.04 -7.33 -3.04
C LEU A 46 10.85 -8.50 -2.50
N LYS A 47 10.28 -9.72 -2.56
CA LYS A 47 10.90 -10.92 -2.00
C LYS A 47 12.07 -11.43 -2.84
N ASP A 48 12.04 -11.20 -4.15
CA ASP A 48 13.11 -11.60 -5.08
C ASP A 48 14.38 -10.76 -4.92
N ILE A 49 14.30 -9.64 -4.18
CA ILE A 49 15.45 -8.81 -3.86
C ILE A 49 16.30 -9.54 -2.81
N VAL A 50 17.40 -10.15 -3.25
CA VAL A 50 18.30 -10.87 -2.33
C VAL A 50 19.29 -9.96 -1.60
N ARG A 51 19.60 -8.78 -2.17
CA ARG A 51 20.65 -7.89 -1.65
C ARG A 51 20.12 -6.98 -0.53
N PRO A 52 20.71 -7.00 0.69
CA PRO A 52 20.25 -6.14 1.78
C PRO A 52 20.34 -4.64 1.46
N GLY A 53 21.38 -4.21 0.74
CA GLY A 53 21.52 -2.82 0.29
C GLY A 53 20.40 -2.39 -0.67
N ALA A 54 19.98 -3.29 -1.57
CA ALA A 54 18.88 -3.02 -2.50
C ALA A 54 17.52 -2.93 -1.77
N LYS A 55 17.27 -3.81 -0.78
CA LYS A 55 16.07 -3.69 0.08
C LYS A 55 16.01 -2.35 0.80
N ARG A 56 17.15 -1.89 1.36
CA ARG A 56 17.23 -0.58 2.03
C ARG A 56 16.98 0.57 1.07
N ALA A 57 17.59 0.54 -0.12
CA ALA A 57 17.39 1.55 -1.15
C ALA A 57 15.93 1.62 -1.61
N LEU A 58 15.29 0.46 -1.83
CA LEU A 58 13.89 0.38 -2.20
C LEU A 58 12.97 0.94 -1.12
N ARG A 59 13.19 0.55 0.15
CA ARG A 59 12.43 1.10 1.29
C ARG A 59 12.52 2.62 1.31
N LEU A 60 13.73 3.17 1.20
CA LEU A 60 13.95 4.63 1.17
C LEU A 60 13.25 5.28 -0.02
N ALA A 61 13.28 4.65 -1.20
CA ALA A 61 12.63 5.20 -2.39
C ALA A 61 11.09 5.23 -2.23
N LEU A 62 10.49 4.20 -1.66
CA LEU A 62 9.06 4.17 -1.33
C LEU A 62 8.71 5.21 -0.25
N GLU A 63 9.52 5.33 0.79
CA GLU A 63 9.35 6.37 1.82
C GLU A 63 9.38 7.77 1.21
N MET A 64 10.37 8.06 0.36
CA MET A 64 10.48 9.35 -0.32
C MET A 64 9.29 9.63 -1.23
N ARG A 65 8.74 8.60 -1.89
CA ARG A 65 7.53 8.73 -2.72
C ARG A 65 6.31 9.06 -1.86
N LEU A 66 6.12 8.36 -0.75
CA LEU A 66 5.02 8.61 0.19
C LEU A 66 5.12 10.00 0.83
N LEU A 67 6.33 10.42 1.18
CA LEU A 67 6.61 11.73 1.77
C LEU A 67 6.33 12.89 0.80
N LYS A 68 6.55 12.68 -0.50
CA LYS A 68 6.26 13.65 -1.56
C LYS A 68 4.79 13.72 -1.95
N ARG A 69 3.95 12.79 -1.47
CA ARG A 69 2.52 12.80 -1.81
C ARG A 69 1.86 14.07 -1.27
N GLU A 70 1.09 14.75 -2.12
CA GLU A 70 0.32 15.90 -1.70
C GLU A 70 -0.80 15.48 -0.74
N LEU A 71 -0.86 16.15 0.40
CA LEU A 71 -1.88 15.93 1.41
C LEU A 71 -3.10 16.81 1.14
N ASN A 72 -4.29 16.23 1.28
CA ASN A 72 -5.53 17.00 1.22
C ASN A 72 -5.77 17.82 2.51
N LYS A 73 -6.85 18.60 2.57
CA LYS A 73 -7.14 19.48 3.71
C LYS A 73 -7.30 18.72 5.04
N ILE A 74 -7.95 17.56 5.00
CA ILE A 74 -8.17 16.71 6.19
C ILE A 74 -6.83 16.13 6.65
N GLU A 75 -6.07 15.55 5.74
CA GLU A 75 -4.76 14.96 6.02
C GLU A 75 -3.76 16.00 6.58
N LYS A 76 -3.79 17.23 6.05
CA LYS A 76 -2.98 18.36 6.57
C LYS A 76 -3.38 18.72 8.00
N SER A 77 -4.67 18.83 8.28
CA SER A 77 -5.17 19.13 9.62
C SER A 77 -4.75 18.06 10.63
N ILE A 78 -4.84 16.78 10.27
CA ILE A 78 -4.37 15.67 11.14
C ILE A 78 -2.86 15.78 11.36
N LEU A 79 -2.07 16.05 10.31
CA LEU A 79 -0.62 16.21 10.43
C LEU A 79 -0.23 17.39 11.33
N GLU A 80 -0.94 18.51 11.24
CA GLU A 80 -0.71 19.69 12.09
C GLU A 80 -0.98 19.37 13.56
N THR A 81 -2.10 18.71 13.87
CA THR A 81 -2.39 18.28 15.25
C THR A 81 -1.35 17.30 15.78
N ILE A 82 -0.86 16.36 14.95
CA ILE A 82 0.22 15.45 15.35
C ILE A 82 1.50 16.24 15.67
N LYS A 83 1.89 17.21 14.82
CA LYS A 83 3.09 18.02 15.06
C LYS A 83 2.99 18.87 16.33
N LEU A 84 1.79 19.32 16.68
CA LEU A 84 1.55 20.08 17.92
C LEU A 84 1.63 19.20 19.17
N ARG A 85 1.01 18.01 19.14
CA ARG A 85 0.89 17.13 20.31
C ARG A 85 2.08 16.20 20.51
N VAL A 86 2.67 15.74 19.41
CA VAL A 86 3.69 14.69 19.36
C VAL A 86 4.81 15.09 18.38
N PRO A 87 5.56 16.17 18.66
CA PRO A 87 6.59 16.70 17.75
C PRO A 87 7.79 15.76 17.56
N ASP A 88 7.93 14.75 18.42
CA ASP A 88 9.01 13.75 18.42
C ASP A 88 8.74 12.54 17.49
N VAL A 89 7.67 12.59 16.71
CA VAL A 89 7.28 11.55 15.75
C VAL A 89 7.51 12.00 14.32
N ASP A 90 8.28 11.19 13.59
CA ASP A 90 8.44 11.33 12.14
C ASP A 90 7.28 10.65 11.40
N VAL A 91 6.31 11.46 10.97
CA VAL A 91 5.23 11.03 10.07
C VAL A 91 5.74 11.03 8.62
N ILE A 92 5.56 9.92 7.92
CA ILE A 92 5.87 9.80 6.48
C ILE A 92 4.72 10.38 5.66
N THR A 93 3.49 9.90 5.89
CA THR A 93 2.29 10.37 5.19
C THR A 93 1.02 9.97 5.95
N ILE A 94 -0.11 10.58 5.61
CA ILE A 94 -1.43 10.29 6.20
C ILE A 94 -2.44 10.16 5.08
N VAL A 95 -3.04 8.99 4.89
CA VAL A 95 -4.12 8.82 3.91
C VAL A 95 -5.47 8.78 4.61
N GLU A 96 -6.35 9.71 4.30
CA GLU A 96 -7.77 9.61 4.70
C GLU A 96 -8.57 8.84 3.65
N PHE A 97 -9.62 8.16 4.07
CA PHE A 97 -10.45 7.36 3.19
C PHE A 97 -11.94 7.37 3.56
N ILE A 98 -12.44 8.54 3.95
CA ILE A 98 -13.83 8.73 4.40
C ILE A 98 -14.80 8.53 3.23
N GLU A 99 -14.45 9.08 2.06
CA GLU A 99 -15.28 8.99 0.85
C GLU A 99 -15.31 7.54 0.34
N GLU A 100 -14.16 6.87 0.31
CA GLU A 100 -14.01 5.48 -0.14
C GLU A 100 -14.78 4.52 0.78
N LYS A 101 -14.80 4.78 2.09
CA LYS A 101 -15.65 4.04 3.04
C LYS A 101 -17.13 4.20 2.69
N ARG A 102 -17.57 5.44 2.45
CA ARG A 102 -18.96 5.76 2.12
C ARG A 102 -19.40 5.14 0.80
N GLU A 103 -18.59 5.25 -0.25
CA GLU A 103 -18.85 4.69 -1.58
C GLU A 103 -19.03 3.18 -1.52
N GLN A 104 -18.19 2.50 -0.74
CA GLN A 104 -18.30 1.05 -0.56
C GLN A 104 -19.28 0.66 0.56
N GLY A 105 -20.02 1.62 1.14
CA GLY A 105 -21.04 1.45 2.16
C GLY A 105 -20.54 0.91 3.51
N ILE A 106 -19.23 1.01 3.78
CA ILE A 106 -18.57 0.41 4.94
C ILE A 106 -18.99 1.20 6.19
N GLN A 107 -19.72 0.54 7.08
CA GLN A 107 -20.27 1.12 8.31
C GLN A 107 -19.60 0.55 9.56
N GLU A 108 -18.69 -0.40 9.39
CA GLU A 108 -17.99 -1.06 10.47
C GLU A 108 -17.18 -0.04 11.28
N GLU A 109 -17.58 0.14 12.53
CA GLU A 109 -16.97 1.13 13.44
C GLU A 109 -15.47 0.89 13.62
N ASN A 110 -15.00 -0.36 13.48
CA ASN A 110 -13.59 -0.72 13.61
C ASN A 110 -12.68 -0.26 12.45
N VAL A 111 -13.25 0.30 11.39
CA VAL A 111 -12.50 0.87 10.26
C VAL A 111 -12.16 2.32 10.60
N PRO A 112 -10.87 2.69 10.64
CA PRO A 112 -10.49 4.09 10.87
C PRO A 112 -10.97 4.98 9.71
N ASP A 113 -10.89 6.29 9.88
CA ASP A 113 -11.14 7.28 8.84
C ASP A 113 -9.85 7.67 8.10
N ALA A 114 -8.71 7.56 8.79
CA ALA A 114 -7.40 7.77 8.19
C ALA A 114 -6.34 6.80 8.72
N LEU A 115 -5.35 6.50 7.87
CA LEU A 115 -4.15 5.73 8.20
C LEU A 115 -2.93 6.65 8.20
N ILE A 116 -2.21 6.67 9.32
CA ILE A 116 -0.97 7.39 9.53
C ILE A 116 0.19 6.40 9.33
N LEU A 117 1.11 6.71 8.42
CA LEU A 117 2.37 6.00 8.26
C LEU A 117 3.47 6.77 8.96
N VAL A 118 4.12 6.14 9.94
CA VAL A 118 5.28 6.70 10.64
C VAL A 118 6.55 5.93 10.29
N LYS A 119 7.72 6.52 10.55
CA LYS A 119 8.99 5.79 10.46
C LYS A 119 9.03 4.63 11.45
N GLU A 120 9.79 3.59 11.10
CA GLU A 120 10.08 2.45 11.98
C GLU A 120 10.65 2.92 13.33
N GLY A 121 10.15 2.35 14.42
CA GLY A 121 10.52 2.68 15.80
C GLY A 121 9.77 3.87 16.42
N MET A 122 8.91 4.57 15.66
CA MET A 122 8.20 5.76 16.15
C MET A 122 6.75 5.51 16.56
N LEU A 123 6.17 4.35 16.22
CA LEU A 123 4.74 4.09 16.45
C LEU A 123 4.36 4.18 17.92
N GLY A 124 5.20 3.65 18.81
CA GLY A 124 4.96 3.71 20.26
C GLY A 124 4.86 5.15 20.78
N ARG A 125 5.62 6.08 20.20
CA ARG A 125 5.59 7.51 20.58
C ARG A 125 4.30 8.20 20.11
N LEU A 126 3.80 7.83 18.94
CA LEU A 126 2.54 8.36 18.42
C LEU A 126 1.34 7.84 19.20
N ILE A 127 1.34 6.55 19.54
CA ILE A 127 0.27 5.92 20.33
C ILE A 127 0.28 6.45 21.77
N GLY A 128 1.45 6.56 22.39
CA GLY A 128 1.57 6.91 23.81
C GLY A 128 1.17 5.78 24.74
N ARG A 129 1.19 6.02 26.06
CA ARG A 129 0.84 4.98 27.03
C ARG A 129 -0.66 4.69 26.95
N MET A 130 -1.04 3.44 26.76
CA MET A 130 -2.44 3.00 26.61
C MET A 130 -3.22 3.75 25.49
N GLY A 131 -2.55 4.29 24.48
CA GLY A 131 -3.20 5.03 23.40
C GLY A 131 -3.56 6.49 23.73
N GLU A 132 -3.09 7.03 24.87
CA GLU A 132 -3.46 8.38 25.32
C GLU A 132 -3.20 9.47 24.26
N ARG A 133 -2.07 9.38 23.54
CA ARG A 133 -1.65 10.42 22.59
C ARG A 133 -2.50 10.37 21.34
N ILE A 134 -2.66 9.18 20.74
CA ILE A 134 -3.50 9.01 19.56
C ILE A 134 -4.96 9.36 19.86
N MET A 135 -5.51 8.95 21.00
CA MET A 135 -6.88 9.32 21.42
C MET A 135 -7.04 10.83 21.58
N SER A 136 -6.01 11.53 22.07
CA SER A 136 -6.06 12.99 22.19
C SER A 136 -6.09 13.70 20.83
N ILE A 137 -5.40 13.14 19.83
CA ILE A 137 -5.42 13.61 18.44
C ILE A 137 -6.77 13.30 17.79
N GLU A 138 -7.32 12.10 18.00
CA GLU A 138 -8.67 11.73 17.53
C GLU A 138 -9.74 12.66 18.10
N LYS A 139 -9.66 13.00 19.40
CA LYS A 139 -10.60 13.92 20.05
C LYS A 139 -10.56 15.34 19.46
N GLU A 140 -9.38 15.82 19.09
CA GLU A 140 -9.21 17.17 18.55
C GLU A 140 -9.58 17.25 17.07
N THR A 141 -9.20 16.25 16.28
CA THR A 141 -9.47 16.22 14.85
C THR A 141 -10.88 15.73 14.52
N GLY A 142 -11.51 14.97 15.42
CA GLY A 142 -12.83 14.36 15.23
C GLY A 142 -12.81 13.12 14.32
N PHE A 143 -11.64 12.67 13.88
CA PHE A 143 -11.47 11.50 13.02
C PHE A 143 -10.98 10.28 13.81
N LYS A 144 -11.43 9.09 13.40
CA LYS A 144 -10.88 7.84 13.89
C LYS A 144 -9.57 7.54 13.19
N LEU A 145 -8.48 7.38 13.92
CA LEU A 145 -7.13 7.28 13.38
C LEU A 145 -6.55 5.90 13.65
N ARG A 146 -5.81 5.38 12.67
CA ARG A 146 -4.95 4.21 12.85
C ARG A 146 -3.54 4.57 12.42
N ALA A 147 -2.55 4.09 13.15
CA ALA A 147 -1.15 4.30 12.81
C ALA A 147 -0.44 2.97 12.65
N ILE A 148 0.49 2.91 11.70
CA ILE A 148 1.43 1.80 11.53
C ILE A 148 2.82 2.33 11.18
N GLU A 149 3.84 1.51 11.44
CA GLU A 149 5.18 1.75 10.92
C GLU A 149 5.23 1.36 9.44
N PHE A 150 5.83 2.21 8.62
CA PHE A 150 6.11 1.87 7.25
C PHE A 150 7.28 0.87 7.19
N THR A 151 7.04 -0.27 6.56
CA THR A 151 8.05 -1.32 6.31
C THR A 151 7.81 -1.88 4.91
N LEU A 152 8.74 -2.69 4.39
CA LEU A 152 8.51 -3.43 3.13
C LEU A 152 7.48 -4.56 3.26
N ASN A 153 6.96 -4.83 4.47
CA ASN A 153 5.86 -5.79 4.64
C ASN A 153 4.52 -5.11 4.36
N LEU A 154 4.14 -5.10 3.08
CA LEU A 154 2.91 -4.46 2.58
C LEU A 154 1.62 -5.04 3.19
N ALA A 155 1.66 -6.27 3.71
CA ALA A 155 0.52 -6.85 4.41
C ALA A 155 0.08 -6.02 5.62
N ASN A 156 0.99 -5.30 6.26
CA ASN A 156 0.65 -4.42 7.38
C ASN A 156 -0.26 -3.26 6.96
N ILE A 157 -0.05 -2.68 5.77
CA ILE A 157 -0.91 -1.63 5.22
C ILE A 157 -2.29 -2.21 4.91
N ILE A 158 -2.34 -3.36 4.21
CA ILE A 158 -3.60 -4.02 3.85
C ILE A 158 -4.43 -4.34 5.11
N VAL A 159 -3.82 -4.96 6.13
CA VAL A 159 -4.52 -5.30 7.39
C VAL A 159 -4.96 -4.05 8.14
N ALA A 160 -4.19 -2.97 8.10
CA ALA A 160 -4.56 -1.74 8.79
C ALA A 160 -5.80 -1.06 8.17
N ILE A 161 -6.01 -1.21 6.86
CA ILE A 161 -7.15 -0.62 6.15
C ILE A 161 -8.35 -1.58 6.17
N HIS A 162 -8.10 -2.89 6.04
CA HIS A 162 -9.15 -3.87 5.75
C HIS A 162 -10.26 -3.92 6.83
N PRO A 163 -11.57 -3.94 6.44
CA PRO A 163 -12.67 -3.94 7.40
C PRO A 163 -12.75 -5.17 8.32
N THR A 164 -12.31 -6.32 7.81
CA THR A 164 -12.30 -7.56 8.59
C THR A 164 -11.01 -7.68 9.43
N GLY A 165 -11.11 -7.52 10.75
CA GLY A 165 -9.95 -7.53 11.65
C GLY A 165 -9.19 -8.87 11.74
N TRP A 166 -9.88 -10.01 11.58
CA TRP A 166 -9.25 -11.33 11.62
C TRP A 166 -8.59 -11.74 10.30
N ILE A 167 -8.61 -10.87 9.28
CA ILE A 167 -8.14 -11.23 7.93
C ILE A 167 -6.65 -11.54 7.87
N ARG A 168 -5.86 -10.99 8.80
CA ARG A 168 -4.40 -11.21 8.89
C ARG A 168 -4.03 -12.70 8.85
N LYS A 169 -4.80 -13.58 9.51
CA LYS A 169 -4.52 -15.03 9.56
C LYS A 169 -4.71 -15.75 8.23
N HIS A 170 -5.38 -15.11 7.27
CA HIS A 170 -5.70 -15.66 5.95
C HIS A 170 -4.86 -15.05 4.83
N ILE A 171 -4.15 -13.95 5.07
CA ILE A 171 -3.20 -13.40 4.11
C ILE A 171 -1.96 -14.29 4.11
N ARG A 172 -1.70 -14.95 2.99
CA ARG A 172 -0.55 -15.84 2.78
C ARG A 172 0.64 -15.06 2.21
N ASP A 173 0.33 -14.17 1.26
CA ASP A 173 1.34 -13.34 0.63
C ASP A 173 0.79 -11.98 0.24
N VAL A 174 1.67 -10.98 0.25
CA VAL A 174 1.47 -9.65 -0.34
C VAL A 174 2.77 -9.24 -1.01
N ASP A 175 2.77 -9.15 -2.33
CA ASP A 175 3.94 -8.71 -3.10
C ASP A 175 3.54 -7.91 -4.34
N PHE A 176 4.49 -7.17 -4.92
CA PHE A 176 4.29 -6.50 -6.20
C PHE A 176 4.32 -7.50 -7.35
N VAL A 177 3.35 -7.38 -8.26
CA VAL A 177 3.24 -8.15 -9.50
C VAL A 177 2.94 -7.16 -10.61
N GLY A 178 3.97 -6.78 -11.36
CA GLY A 178 3.91 -5.65 -12.29
C GLY A 178 3.66 -4.33 -11.58
N SER A 179 2.62 -3.61 -11.98
CA SER A 179 2.23 -2.32 -11.39
C SER A 179 1.24 -2.44 -10.23
N ASP A 180 0.84 -3.66 -9.86
CA ASP A 180 -0.16 -3.92 -8.83
C ASP A 180 0.44 -4.64 -7.62
N ILE A 181 -0.19 -4.50 -6.47
CA ILE A 181 0.04 -5.36 -5.32
C ILE A 181 -0.89 -6.57 -5.43
N GLN A 182 -0.31 -7.77 -5.46
CA GLN A 182 -1.05 -9.02 -5.38
C GLN A 182 -1.13 -9.48 -3.93
N VAL A 183 -2.36 -9.67 -3.44
CA VAL A 183 -2.63 -10.29 -2.16
C VAL A 183 -3.08 -11.73 -2.39
N THR A 184 -2.28 -12.69 -1.92
CA THR A 184 -2.65 -14.11 -1.94
C THR A 184 -3.34 -14.46 -0.62
N VAL A 185 -4.57 -14.94 -0.73
CA VAL A 185 -5.43 -15.26 0.42
C VAL A 185 -5.72 -16.75 0.45
N SER A 186 -5.74 -17.31 1.66
CA SER A 186 -6.16 -18.69 1.91
C SER A 186 -7.58 -18.95 1.41
N ARG A 187 -7.86 -20.22 1.13
CA ARG A 187 -9.16 -20.65 0.59
C ARG A 187 -10.35 -20.32 1.50
N GLU A 188 -10.14 -20.36 2.80
CA GLU A 188 -11.17 -20.12 3.83
C GLU A 188 -11.42 -18.62 4.04
N GLY A 189 -10.37 -17.80 3.91
CA GLY A 189 -10.47 -16.37 4.16
C GLY A 189 -10.89 -15.53 2.95
N ILE A 190 -10.95 -16.12 1.74
CA ILE A 190 -11.22 -15.36 0.51
C ILE A 190 -12.56 -14.61 0.56
N GLY A 191 -13.61 -15.24 1.11
CA GLY A 191 -14.92 -14.60 1.25
C GLY A 191 -14.88 -13.40 2.20
N GLY A 192 -14.19 -13.55 3.34
CA GLY A 192 -13.96 -12.46 4.29
C GLY A 192 -13.08 -11.35 3.74
N PHE A 193 -12.11 -11.68 2.88
CA PHE A 193 -11.27 -10.69 2.19
C PHE A 193 -12.05 -9.89 1.15
N MET A 194 -12.88 -10.58 0.36
CA MET A 194 -13.65 -9.94 -0.71
C MET A 194 -14.78 -9.06 -0.17
N GLY A 195 -15.47 -9.53 0.88
CA GLY A 195 -16.75 -8.97 1.29
C GLY A 195 -17.83 -9.21 0.24
N ARG A 196 -19.07 -8.79 0.55
CA ARG A 196 -20.20 -8.89 -0.38
C ARG A 196 -19.90 -8.11 -1.65
N GLU A 197 -20.08 -8.74 -2.82
CA GLU A 197 -19.86 -8.12 -4.15
C GLU A 197 -18.45 -7.51 -4.34
N GLY A 198 -17.45 -8.00 -3.59
CA GLY A 198 -16.07 -7.54 -3.67
C GLY A 198 -15.81 -6.16 -3.06
N ARG A 199 -16.76 -5.62 -2.28
CA ARG A 199 -16.70 -4.25 -1.72
C ARG A 199 -15.44 -3.97 -0.88
N PHE A 200 -14.93 -4.94 -0.12
CA PHE A 200 -13.74 -4.72 0.70
C PHE A 200 -12.48 -4.65 -0.14
N VAL A 201 -12.41 -5.41 -1.23
CA VAL A 201 -11.28 -5.33 -2.17
C VAL A 201 -11.32 -4.02 -2.94
N LYS A 202 -12.50 -3.59 -3.40
CA LYS A 202 -12.67 -2.27 -4.05
C LYS A 202 -12.26 -1.13 -3.11
N PHE A 203 -12.65 -1.22 -1.84
CA PHE A 203 -12.23 -0.26 -0.82
C PHE A 203 -10.72 -0.24 -0.64
N VAL A 204 -10.09 -1.39 -0.41
CA VAL A 204 -8.64 -1.49 -0.23
C VAL A 204 -7.88 -1.03 -1.49
N ASP A 205 -8.36 -1.38 -2.69
CA ASP A 205 -7.80 -0.90 -3.96
C ASP A 205 -7.87 0.63 -4.08
N ALA A 206 -9.02 1.24 -3.76
CA ALA A 206 -9.18 2.69 -3.79
C ALA A 206 -8.19 3.40 -2.82
N VAL A 207 -8.08 2.91 -1.58
CA VAL A 207 -7.13 3.48 -0.61
C VAL A 207 -5.67 3.32 -1.07
N MET A 208 -5.32 2.17 -1.67
CA MET A 208 -3.95 1.91 -2.14
C MET A 208 -3.59 2.72 -3.39
N ARG A 209 -4.55 2.98 -4.29
CA ARG A 209 -4.40 3.93 -5.40
C ARG A 209 -4.17 5.33 -4.89
N LYS A 210 -4.91 5.76 -3.87
CA LYS A 210 -4.71 7.08 -3.24
C LYS A 210 -3.36 7.20 -2.53
N LEU A 211 -2.94 6.15 -1.83
CA LEU A 211 -1.70 6.15 -1.03
C LEU A 211 -0.43 6.02 -1.88
N MET A 212 -0.41 5.10 -2.85
CA MET A 212 0.80 4.75 -3.62
C MET A 212 0.62 4.78 -5.14
N ASN A 213 -0.57 5.12 -5.65
CA ASN A 213 -0.92 4.98 -7.07
C ASN A 213 -0.64 3.56 -7.59
N VAL A 214 -1.03 2.56 -6.80
CA VAL A 214 -0.86 1.13 -7.09
C VAL A 214 -2.19 0.42 -6.84
N GLY A 215 -2.61 -0.42 -7.79
CA GLY A 215 -3.81 -1.23 -7.65
C GLY A 215 -3.60 -2.45 -6.76
N VAL A 216 -4.71 -3.06 -6.30
CA VAL A 216 -4.71 -4.28 -5.51
C VAL A 216 -5.45 -5.38 -6.26
N ARG A 217 -4.76 -6.51 -6.47
CA ARG A 217 -5.34 -7.72 -7.04
C ARG A 217 -5.34 -8.83 -6.01
N VAL A 218 -6.41 -9.59 -5.96
CA VAL A 218 -6.54 -10.70 -5.00
C VAL A 218 -6.47 -12.01 -5.74
N THR A 219 -5.62 -12.91 -5.23
CA THR A 219 -5.49 -14.27 -5.74
C THR A 219 -5.77 -15.27 -4.64
N ARG A 220 -6.33 -16.41 -5.01
CA ARG A 220 -6.52 -17.53 -4.10
C ARG A 220 -5.26 -18.39 -4.09
N GLU A 221 -4.89 -18.86 -2.91
CA GLU A 221 -3.84 -19.87 -2.74
C GLU A 221 -4.09 -21.10 -3.64
N ARG A 222 -3.16 -21.34 -4.56
CA ARG A 222 -3.14 -22.55 -5.40
C ARG A 222 -2.67 -23.73 -4.52
N ARG A 223 -3.23 -24.91 -4.79
CA ARG A 223 -2.95 -26.15 -4.05
C ARG A 223 -1.50 -26.57 -4.25
#